data_AF-A0A978UG40-F1
#
_entry.id   AF-A0A978UG40-F1
#
_cell.length_a   1.000
_cell.length_b   1.000
_cell.length_c   1.000
_cell.angle_alpha   90.00
_cell.angle_beta   90.00
_cell.angle_gamma   90.00
#
_symmetry.space_group_name_H-M   'P 1'
#
loop_
_entity.id
_entity.type
_entity.pdbx_description
1 polymer ?
#
loop_
_entity_poly.entity_id
_entity_poly.type
_entity_poly.pdbx_seq_one_letter_code
_entity_poly.pdbx_strand_id
1 'polypeptide(L)' 'MSTEVSSIEWELIKMTEQEEDLINRMYRLVGDRWDLIAGRIPGRTAEEIERFWLMRNAEAFADKRGHINPPND' A
#
# COMPACT_ATOMS: atom_id res chain seq x y z
N MET A 1 19.91 -22.66 2.78
CA MET A 1 18.48 -22.87 2.48
C MET A 1 17.84 -21.50 2.34
N SER A 2 17.80 -21.04 1.08
CA SER A 2 16.99 -19.95 0.51
C SER A 2 16.90 -18.63 1.29
N THR A 3 17.95 -17.80 1.21
CA THR A 3 17.83 -16.34 1.36
C THR A 3 17.97 -15.68 -0.01
N GLU A 4 17.11 -16.09 -0.93
CA GLU A 4 16.95 -15.50 -2.25
C GLU A 4 15.45 -15.36 -2.49
N VAL A 5 14.85 -14.41 -1.79
CA VAL A 5 13.74 -13.65 -2.36
C VAL A 5 14.34 -12.30 -2.76
N SER A 6 15.18 -12.39 -3.79
CA SER A 6 15.65 -11.27 -4.56
C SER A 6 14.50 -10.74 -5.41
N SER A 7 14.44 -9.42 -5.55
CA SER A 7 13.74 -8.65 -6.60
C SER A 7 12.32 -8.17 -6.38
N ILE A 8 11.84 -8.06 -5.15
CA ILE A 8 10.80 -7.04 -4.90
C ILE A 8 11.19 -6.16 -3.72
N GLU A 9 12.34 -5.49 -3.86
CA GLU A 9 12.43 -4.12 -3.41
C GLU A 9 11.41 -3.31 -4.23
N TRP A 10 10.11 -3.45 -3.88
CA TRP A 10 9.24 -2.30 -4.01
C TRP A 10 9.88 -1.28 -3.09
N GLU A 11 10.78 -0.47 -3.65
CA GLU A 11 11.47 0.59 -2.93
C GLU A 11 10.43 1.25 -2.06
N LEU A 12 10.56 1.05 -0.74
CA LEU A 12 9.59 1.44 0.28
C LEU A 12 9.07 2.82 -0.10
N ILE A 13 7.85 2.87 -0.65
CA ILE A 13 7.26 4.12 -1.09
C ILE A 13 6.93 4.84 0.20
N LYS A 14 7.92 5.62 0.67
CA LYS A 14 7.89 6.30 1.94
C LYS A 14 7.05 7.54 1.73
N MET A 15 5.78 7.40 2.03
CA MET A 15 4.84 8.52 2.06
C MET A 15 4.87 9.10 3.47
N THR A 16 4.85 10.43 3.55
CA THR A 16 4.70 11.13 4.82
C THR A 16 3.26 11.04 5.30
N GLU A 17 3.03 11.20 6.60
CA GLU A 17 1.67 11.17 7.18
C GLU A 17 0.71 12.15 6.47
N GLN A 18 1.22 13.30 6.00
CA GLN A 18 0.44 14.25 5.22
C GLN A 18 0.03 13.70 3.85
N GLU A 19 0.93 13.03 3.16
CA GLU A 19 0.63 12.38 1.87
C GLU A 19 -0.34 11.21 2.09
N GLU A 20 -0.12 10.40 3.13
CA GLU A 20 -0.99 9.28 3.49
C GLU A 20 -2.41 9.73 3.84
N ASP A 21 -2.59 10.80 4.63
CA ASP A 21 -3.90 11.36 4.94
C ASP A 21 -4.58 11.90 3.68
N LEU A 22 -3.83 12.59 2.81
CA LEU A 22 -4.36 13.10 1.55
C LEU A 22 -4.83 11.94 0.66
N ILE A 23 -4.03 10.89 0.51
CA ILE A 23 -4.36 9.73 -0.30
C ILE A 23 -5.58 9.01 0.26
N ASN A 24 -5.62 8.77 1.58
CA ASN A 24 -6.75 8.12 2.23
C ASN A 24 -8.04 8.95 2.10
N ARG A 25 -7.95 10.26 2.27
CA ARG A 25 -9.10 11.17 2.14
C ARG A 25 -9.58 11.27 0.69
N MET A 26 -8.66 11.37 -0.26
CA MET A 26 -9.00 11.44 -1.68
C MET A 26 -9.52 10.11 -2.19
N TYR A 27 -8.92 8.98 -1.82
CA TYR A 27 -9.40 7.64 -2.16
C TYR A 27 -10.83 7.41 -1.65
N ARG A 28 -11.16 7.90 -0.45
CA ARG A 28 -12.54 7.88 0.07
C ARG A 28 -13.52 8.74 -0.72
N LEU A 29 -13.04 9.78 -1.41
CA LEU A 29 -13.86 10.72 -2.18
C LEU A 29 -14.02 10.31 -3.64
N VAL A 30 -12.92 9.88 -4.28
CA VAL A 30 -12.85 9.62 -5.73
C VAL A 30 -12.51 8.17 -6.10
N GLY A 31 -12.20 7.32 -5.12
CA GLY A 31 -11.83 5.92 -5.33
C GLY A 31 -10.40 5.75 -5.83
N ASP A 32 -10.20 4.77 -6.71
CA ASP A 32 -8.95 4.39 -7.37
C ASP A 32 -8.42 5.41 -8.40
N ARG A 33 -8.91 6.65 -8.38
CA ARG A 33 -8.46 7.71 -9.29
C ARG A 33 -7.12 8.29 -8.88
N TRP A 34 -6.07 7.48 -8.96
CA TRP A 34 -4.71 7.85 -8.56
C TRP A 34 -4.17 9.06 -9.30
N ASP A 35 -4.49 9.22 -10.58
CA ASP A 35 -4.13 10.40 -11.39
C ASP A 35 -4.59 11.73 -10.75
N LEU A 36 -5.82 11.72 -10.21
CA LEU A 36 -6.42 12.89 -9.58
C LEU A 36 -5.80 13.19 -8.21
N ILE A 37 -5.33 12.14 -7.53
CA ILE A 37 -4.66 12.22 -6.23
C ILE A 37 -3.21 12.70 -6.42
N ALA A 38 -2.50 12.14 -7.40
CA ALA A 38 -1.14 12.53 -7.79
C ALA A 38 -1.08 14.00 -8.22
N GLY A 39 -2.09 14.48 -8.95
CA GLY A 39 -2.20 15.89 -9.30
C GLY A 39 -2.28 16.85 -8.09
N ARG A 40 -2.53 16.35 -6.88
CA ARG A 40 -2.55 17.13 -5.63
C ARG A 40 -1.26 17.00 -4.81
N ILE A 41 -0.41 16.02 -5.10
CA ILE A 41 0.86 15.80 -4.41
C ILE A 41 1.99 16.09 -5.38
N PRO A 42 2.51 17.33 -5.43
CA PRO A 42 3.60 17.67 -6.32
C PRO A 42 4.83 16.83 -5.97
N GLY A 43 5.32 16.05 -6.94
CA GLY A 43 6.44 15.13 -6.75
C GLY A 43 6.06 13.68 -6.47
N ARG A 44 4.76 13.33 -6.46
CA ARG A 44 4.29 11.95 -6.47
C ARG A 44 3.57 11.61 -7.75
N THR A 45 3.81 10.41 -8.23
CA THR A 45 3.15 9.83 -9.39
C THR A 45 1.95 8.98 -8.97
N ALA A 46 0.98 8.83 -9.87
CA ALA A 46 -0.17 7.96 -9.64
C ALA A 46 0.25 6.51 -9.36
N GLU A 47 1.31 6.06 -10.04
CA GLU A 47 1.89 4.72 -9.87
C GLU A 47 2.47 4.50 -8.47
N GLU A 48 3.14 5.51 -7.88
CA GLU A 48 3.64 5.42 -6.51
C GLU A 48 2.51 5.31 -5.49
N ILE A 49 1.45 6.11 -5.67
CA ILE A 49 0.29 6.11 -4.77
C ILE A 49 -0.44 4.77 -4.85
N GLU A 50 -0.65 4.25 -6.06
CA GLU A 50 -1.27 2.94 -6.28
C GLU A 50 -0.46 1.83 -5.58
N ARG A 51 0.86 1.80 -5.78
CA ARG A 51 1.74 0.81 -5.16
C ARG A 51 1.76 0.92 -3.64
N PHE A 52 1.83 2.14 -3.08
CA PHE A 52 1.74 2.36 -1.64
C PHE A 52 0.42 1.82 -1.08
N TRP A 53 -0.70 2.10 -1.76
CA TRP A 53 -2.01 1.63 -1.33
C TRP A 53 -2.11 0.11 -1.42
N LEU A 54 -1.64 -0.50 -2.51
CA LEU A 54 -1.59 -1.96 -2.68
C LEU A 54 -0.74 -2.61 -1.59
N MET A 55 0.44 -2.05 -1.26
CA MET A 55 1.30 -2.55 -0.19
C MET A 55 0.62 -2.45 1.18
N ARG A 56 0.10 -1.25 1.53
CA ARG A 56 -0.61 -1.00 2.80
C ARG A 56 -1.82 -1.91 2.96
N ASN A 57 -2.60 -2.12 1.89
CA ASN A 57 -3.76 -3.01 1.93
C ASN A 57 -3.33 -4.49 1.88
N ALA A 58 -2.27 -4.85 1.16
CA ALA A 58 -1.77 -6.22 1.11
C ALA A 58 -1.29 -6.71 2.48
N GLU A 59 -0.61 -5.87 3.28
CA GLU A 59 -0.29 -6.17 4.68
C GLU A 59 -1.56 -6.30 5.54
N ALA A 60 -2.54 -5.39 5.36
CA ALA A 60 -3.82 -5.48 6.06
C ALA A 60 -4.66 -6.73 5.68
N PHE A 61 -4.47 -7.27 4.46
CA PHE A 61 -5.04 -8.54 4.03
C PHE A 61 -4.23 -9.76 4.50
N ALA A 62 -2.91 -9.61 4.69
CA ALA A 62 -2.06 -10.64 5.29
C ALA A 62 -2.42 -10.89 6.77
N ASP A 63 -2.79 -9.84 7.51
CA ASP A 63 -3.26 -9.95 8.90
C ASP A 63 -4.53 -10.81 9.03
N LYS A 64 -5.45 -10.75 8.06
CA LYS A 64 -6.64 -11.61 8.03
C LYS A 64 -6.39 -13.08 7.65
N ARG A 65 -5.15 -13.45 7.30
CA ARG A 65 -4.74 -14.86 7.12
C ARG A 65 -4.08 -15.45 8.37
N GLY A 66 -3.93 -14.67 9.45
CA GLY A 66 -3.44 -15.11 10.76
C GLY A 66 -4.52 -15.64 11.73
N HIS A 67 -5.78 -15.74 11.31
CA HIS A 67 -6.88 -16.28 12.12
C HIS A 67 -7.36 -17.66 11.63
N ILE A 68 -6.44 -18.50 11.15
CA ILE A 68 -6.63 -19.95 11.22
C ILE A 68 -6.07 -20.40 12.57
N ASN A 69 -6.97 -20.69 13.51
CA ASN A 69 -6.59 -21.44 14.71
C ASN A 69 -5.78 -22.67 14.24
N PRO A 70 -4.60 -22.97 14.82
CA PRO A 70 -4.04 -24.29 14.63
C PRO A 70 -5.09 -25.29 15.10
N PRO A 71 -5.52 -26.27 14.27
CA PRO A 71 -6.37 -27.33 14.78
C PRO A 71 -5.59 -27.98 15.92
N ASN A 72 -6.20 -28.00 17.09
CA ASN A 72 -5.75 -28.83 18.19
C ASN A 72 -5.88 -30.29 17.75
N ASP A 73 -4.77 -30.90 17.32
CA ASP A 73 -4.42 -32.30 17.53
C ASP A 73 -2.89 -32.45 17.51
#